data_AF-A0A965HIB3-F1
#
_entry.id   AF-A0A965HIB3-F1
#
_cell.length_a   1.000
_cell.length_b   1.000
_cell.length_c   1.000
_cell.angle_alpha   90.00
_cell.angle_beta   90.00
_cell.angle_gamma   90.00
#
_symmetry.space_group_name_H-M   'P 1'
#
loop_
_entity.id
_entity.type
_entity.pdbx_description
1 polymer ?
#
loop_
_entity_poly.entity_id
_entity_poly.type
_entity_poly.pdbx_seq_one_letter_code
_entity_poly.pdbx_strand_id
1 'polypeptide(L)'
;MLAGWLVAAFGAGVFFSISRGSFLAWVASHGTWFLRWLRRGPLNWLGRLALLFAACVVLAGAVYWAWGEASIMKRWSAVMGKGVGWERVFSGEGNFRFQLAQDGMGIWQKALWLGNGPGSFDLEHLRVSTWPYGSRAIYTHNDYVNTLADYGAVGGGLVALFWIFLAVFLWNRGRTREPGSKADACTGLGWALMVAMLLHALVDFNFHIPATAISCFFLLGLATAVSWPERRGAMSAVFNPLIVVLSLLLAGWTGWQGWKTWTGRALPIKEADLAKLSEEELEQKAAQAQKWDPQSPLMAMALGDAYRLKLFEVYFSPLPALEGDQQKWKKEISRLAEVSAQWYLEAGKRSPMDDIPGVRRASVLDLQGKFDEAEALYLQGLKMRPHSQFVRISYGNHLWRKGDLEGAKGEFEKALALPGLHRPGDGVDPSGEGREMLEKVKEQIAKGGTKRQSSKLNPRED
;
A
#
# COMPACT_ATOMS: atom_id res chain seq x y z
N MET A 1 9.06 28.66 27.80
CA MET A 1 7.74 28.23 28.29
C MET A 1 6.92 27.52 27.20
N LEU A 2 6.57 28.17 26.08
CA LEU A 2 5.78 27.54 25.00
C LEU A 2 6.38 26.23 24.47
N ALA A 3 7.69 26.19 24.21
CA ALA A 3 8.36 24.96 23.77
C ALA A 3 8.24 23.80 24.78
N GLY A 4 8.26 24.11 26.09
CA GLY A 4 8.06 23.11 27.15
C GLY A 4 6.63 22.57 27.15
N TRP A 5 5.63 23.43 26.94
CA TRP A 5 4.23 23.01 26.76
C TRP A 5 4.04 22.12 25.54
N LEU A 6 4.67 22.46 24.41
CA LEU A 6 4.61 21.63 23.20
C LEU A 6 5.25 20.27 23.43
N VAL A 7 6.43 20.20 24.05
CA VAL A 7 7.08 18.93 24.39
C VAL A 7 6.21 18.09 25.33
N ALA A 8 5.58 18.70 26.32
CA ALA A 8 4.67 17.99 27.23
C ALA A 8 3.42 17.47 26.51
N ALA A 9 2.78 18.30 25.67
CA ALA A 9 1.59 17.92 24.92
C ALA A 9 1.89 16.80 23.90
N PHE A 10 2.97 16.90 23.14
CA PHE A 10 3.40 15.85 22.23
C PHE A 10 3.86 14.60 22.97
N GLY A 11 4.56 14.76 24.10
CA GLY A 11 4.97 13.64 24.97
C GLY A 11 3.76 12.86 25.49
N ALA A 12 2.70 13.55 25.92
CA ALA A 12 1.44 12.92 26.29
C ALA A 12 0.81 12.18 25.10
N GLY A 13 0.77 12.79 23.91
CA GLY A 13 0.28 12.15 22.69
C GLY A 13 1.04 10.87 22.33
N VAL A 14 2.38 10.89 22.38
CA VAL A 14 3.23 9.71 22.14
C VAL A 14 2.98 8.64 23.21
N PHE A 15 2.90 9.04 24.48
CA PHE A 15 2.64 8.12 25.59
C PHE A 15 1.28 7.40 25.41
N PHE A 16 0.21 8.14 25.11
CA PHE A 16 -1.12 7.56 24.90
C PHE A 16 -1.27 6.81 23.58
N SER A 17 -0.37 7.00 22.62
CA SER A 17 -0.35 6.21 21.37
C SER A 17 0.05 4.75 21.59
N ILE A 18 0.79 4.45 22.68
CA ILE A 18 1.33 3.11 23.00
C ILE A 18 2.25 2.57 21.86
N SER A 19 2.73 3.43 20.96
CA SER A 19 3.63 3.04 19.87
C SER A 19 5.08 2.97 20.35
N ARG A 20 5.65 1.76 20.38
CA ARG A 20 7.07 1.52 20.74
C ARG A 20 8.02 2.29 19.83
N GLY A 21 7.76 2.28 18.53
CA GLY A 21 8.54 3.02 17.53
C GLY A 21 8.52 4.51 17.78
N SER A 22 7.32 5.06 18.01
CA SER A 22 7.16 6.49 18.27
C SER A 22 7.77 6.90 19.61
N PHE A 23 7.70 6.05 20.64
CA PHE A 23 8.35 6.29 21.93
C PHE A 23 9.88 6.31 21.81
N LEU A 24 10.49 5.32 21.14
CA LEU A 24 11.94 5.27 20.92
C LEU A 24 12.42 6.46 20.09
N ALA A 25 11.72 6.79 19.00
CA ALA A 25 12.01 7.96 18.18
C ALA A 25 11.87 9.27 18.98
N TRP A 26 10.86 9.37 19.84
CA TRP A 26 10.64 10.54 20.71
C TRP A 26 11.75 10.68 21.75
N VAL A 27 12.11 9.63 22.48
CA VAL A 27 13.19 9.65 23.47
C VAL A 27 14.53 9.99 22.80
N ALA A 28 14.86 9.35 21.68
CA ALA A 28 16.12 9.59 20.99
C ALA A 28 16.23 11.01 20.43
N SER A 29 15.16 11.55 19.84
CA SER A 29 15.14 12.91 19.31
C SER A 29 15.23 13.98 20.41
N HIS A 30 14.43 13.84 21.47
CA HIS A 30 14.46 14.76 22.61
C HIS A 30 15.76 14.64 23.39
N GLY A 31 16.32 13.42 23.51
CA GLY A 31 17.64 13.17 24.05
C GLY A 31 18.73 13.87 23.24
N THR A 32 18.67 13.80 21.90
CA THR A 32 19.60 14.51 21.01
C THR A 32 19.56 16.02 21.23
N TRP A 33 18.36 16.60 21.32
CA TRP A 33 18.18 18.01 21.63
C TRP A 33 18.70 18.38 23.03
N PHE A 34 18.32 17.59 24.04
CA PHE A 34 18.67 17.81 25.44
C PHE A 34 20.18 17.70 25.66
N LEU A 35 20.86 16.70 25.11
CA LEU A 35 22.31 16.52 25.21
C LEU A 35 23.05 17.69 24.55
N ARG A 36 22.56 18.17 23.40
CA ARG A 36 23.12 19.36 22.75
C ARG A 36 22.96 20.60 23.62
N TRP A 37 21.78 20.81 24.20
CA TRP A 37 21.52 21.92 25.11
C TRP A 37 22.37 21.82 26.38
N LEU A 38 22.54 20.63 26.97
CA LEU A 38 23.42 20.44 28.13
C LEU A 38 24.88 20.77 27.81
N ARG A 39 25.35 20.41 26.61
CA ARG A 39 26.72 20.67 26.17
C ARG A 39 26.98 22.17 25.94
N ARG A 40 26.00 22.88 25.40
CA ARG A 40 26.16 24.25 24.87
C ARG A 40 25.43 25.32 25.69
N GLY A 41 24.62 24.92 26.65
CA GLY A 41 23.84 25.78 27.50
C GLY A 41 24.66 26.40 28.63
N PRO A 42 24.04 27.28 29.42
CA PRO A 42 24.72 28.12 30.40
C PRO A 42 25.13 27.39 31.70
N LEU A 43 24.85 26.09 31.81
CA LEU A 43 25.05 25.33 33.05
C LEU A 43 26.50 24.88 33.24
N ASN A 44 26.97 24.93 34.49
CA ASN A 44 28.21 24.29 34.94
C ASN A 44 28.06 22.75 34.98
N TRP A 45 29.16 22.03 35.20
CA TRP A 45 29.18 20.57 35.15
C TRP A 45 28.24 19.92 36.20
N LEU A 46 28.14 20.50 37.41
CA LEU A 46 27.22 20.03 38.46
C LEU A 46 25.76 20.19 38.06
N GLY A 47 25.38 21.36 37.51
CA GLY A 47 24.02 21.61 37.04
C GLY A 47 23.62 20.68 35.89
N ARG A 48 24.58 20.30 35.03
CA ARG A 48 24.35 19.31 33.96
C ARG A 48 24.09 17.92 34.54
N LEU A 49 24.89 17.48 35.51
CA LEU A 49 24.68 16.19 36.19
C LEU A 49 23.35 16.16 36.95
N ALA A 50 23.00 17.24 37.65
CA ALA A 50 21.73 17.34 38.37
C ALA A 50 20.52 17.24 37.42
N LEU A 51 20.55 17.90 36.27
CA LEU A 51 19.48 17.81 35.28
C LEU A 51 19.43 16.45 34.57
N LEU A 52 20.56 15.83 34.27
CA LEU A 52 20.60 14.46 33.75
C LEU A 52 19.97 13.48 34.74
N PHE A 53 20.35 13.59 36.02
CA PHE A 53 19.77 12.79 37.09
C PHE A 53 18.26 13.02 37.21
N ALA A 54 17.81 14.28 37.24
CA ALA A 54 16.39 14.61 37.29
C ALA A 54 15.61 14.04 36.09
N ALA A 55 16.16 14.14 34.87
CA ALA A 55 15.55 13.56 33.68
C ALA A 55 15.45 12.03 33.77
N CYS A 56 16.49 11.36 34.25
CA CYS A 56 16.49 9.92 34.50
C CYS A 56 15.44 9.52 35.56
N VAL A 57 15.33 10.27 36.66
CA VAL A 57 14.33 10.03 37.71
C VAL A 57 12.91 10.21 37.18
N VAL A 58 12.66 11.26 36.39
CA VAL A 58 11.33 11.49 35.78
C VAL A 58 10.98 10.37 34.80
N LEU A 59 11.91 9.97 33.93
CA LEU A 59 11.69 8.86 33.00
C LEU A 59 11.45 7.53 33.75
N ALA A 60 12.26 7.23 34.77
CA ALA A 60 12.09 6.04 35.58
C ALA A 60 10.75 6.05 36.34
N GLY A 61 10.36 7.20 36.90
CA GLY A 61 9.07 7.37 37.56
C GLY A 61 7.89 7.21 36.61
N ALA A 62 7.97 7.75 35.39
CA ALA A 62 6.95 7.59 34.37
C ALA A 62 6.81 6.13 33.91
N VAL A 63 7.93 5.43 33.71
CA VAL A 63 7.94 3.99 33.38
C VAL A 63 7.36 3.17 34.54
N TYR A 64 7.78 3.45 35.77
CA TYR A 64 7.27 2.78 36.97
C TYR A 64 5.76 2.98 37.14
N TRP A 65 5.27 4.21 36.97
CA TRP A 65 3.84 4.51 37.01
C TRP A 65 3.07 3.79 35.90
N ALA A 66 3.56 3.81 34.67
CA ALA A 66 2.96 3.09 33.56
C ALA A 66 2.91 1.57 33.80
N TRP A 67 3.89 1.03 34.50
CA TRP A 67 3.94 -0.38 34.91
C TRP A 67 2.91 -0.71 36.01
N GLY A 68 2.62 0.24 36.90
CA GLY A 68 1.60 0.08 37.94
C GLY A 68 0.16 0.17 37.42
N GLU A 69 -0.05 0.73 36.23
CA GLU A 69 -1.39 0.96 35.66
C GLU A 69 -1.89 -0.26 34.89
N ALA A 70 -2.91 -0.94 35.44
CA ALA A 70 -3.44 -2.19 34.91
C ALA A 70 -3.97 -2.07 33.47
N SER A 71 -4.55 -0.93 33.10
CA SER A 71 -5.05 -0.68 31.74
C SER A 71 -3.91 -0.60 30.71
N ILE A 72 -2.80 0.05 31.08
CA ILE A 72 -1.58 0.16 30.26
C ILE A 72 -0.92 -1.21 30.15
N MET A 73 -0.75 -1.94 31.26
CA MET A 73 -0.14 -3.26 31.27
C MET A 73 -0.96 -4.32 30.56
N LYS A 74 -2.30 -4.23 30.60
CA LYS A 74 -3.19 -5.12 29.82
C LYS A 74 -3.01 -4.88 28.33
N ARG A 75 -2.88 -3.63 27.87
CA ARG A 75 -2.59 -3.31 26.47
C ARG A 75 -1.16 -3.69 26.08
N TRP A 76 -0.18 -3.46 26.94
CA TRP A 76 1.22 -3.88 26.75
C TRP A 76 1.35 -5.39 26.61
N SER A 77 0.71 -6.17 27.49
CA SER A 77 0.70 -7.64 27.41
C SER A 77 -0.10 -8.17 26.21
N ALA A 78 -1.16 -7.48 25.79
CA ALA A 78 -1.88 -7.81 24.55
C ALA A 78 -1.01 -7.58 23.30
N VAL A 79 -0.15 -6.55 23.31
CA VAL A 79 0.79 -6.24 22.22
C VAL A 79 2.06 -7.11 22.26
N MET A 80 2.52 -7.51 23.45
CA MET A 80 3.70 -8.37 23.64
C MET A 80 3.38 -9.87 23.57
N GLY A 81 2.09 -10.24 23.54
CA GLY A 81 1.62 -11.61 23.67
C GLY A 81 1.68 -12.10 25.12
N LYS A 82 0.70 -12.90 25.55
CA LYS A 82 0.78 -13.57 26.85
C LYS A 82 1.79 -14.72 26.76
N GLY A 83 2.84 -14.65 27.56
CA GLY A 83 3.85 -15.70 27.71
C GLY A 83 5.09 -15.52 26.81
N VAL A 84 6.24 -15.50 27.49
CA VAL A 84 7.62 -15.70 27.00
C VAL A 84 8.31 -14.51 26.28
N GLY A 85 9.14 -13.81 27.06
CA GLY A 85 10.54 -13.50 26.72
C GLY A 85 10.87 -12.37 25.73
N TRP A 86 11.97 -11.66 26.02
CA TRP A 86 12.68 -10.77 25.09
C TRP A 86 12.97 -11.43 23.72
N GLU A 87 13.07 -12.76 23.67
CA GLU A 87 13.23 -13.53 22.44
C GLU A 87 12.13 -13.28 21.41
N ARG A 88 10.86 -13.10 21.80
CA ARG A 88 9.76 -12.86 20.85
C ARG A 88 9.83 -11.48 20.18
N VAL A 89 10.41 -10.52 20.89
CA VAL A 89 10.66 -9.16 20.38
C VAL A 89 11.72 -9.17 19.29
N PHE A 90 12.69 -10.08 19.38
CA PHE A 90 13.78 -10.24 18.41
C PHE A 90 13.51 -11.35 17.38
N SER A 91 12.65 -12.33 17.67
CA SER A 91 12.29 -13.43 16.76
C SER A 91 11.19 -13.04 15.78
N GLY A 92 10.37 -12.04 16.12
CA GLY A 92 9.30 -11.55 15.26
C GLY A 92 8.09 -12.49 15.13
N GLU A 93 8.05 -13.58 15.91
CA GLU A 93 6.92 -14.52 15.90
C GLU A 93 5.59 -13.82 16.20
N GLY A 94 4.65 -13.91 15.25
CA GLY A 94 3.32 -13.30 15.35
C GLY A 94 3.26 -11.80 15.04
N ASN A 95 4.40 -11.14 14.77
CA ASN A 95 4.44 -9.73 14.38
C ASN A 95 4.47 -9.58 12.86
N PHE A 96 3.29 -9.39 12.26
CA PHE A 96 3.11 -9.24 10.81
C PHE A 96 4.08 -8.22 10.18
N ARG A 97 4.46 -7.15 10.89
CA ARG A 97 5.41 -6.13 10.37
C ARG A 97 6.79 -6.69 10.11
N PHE A 98 7.27 -7.59 10.98
CA PHE A 98 8.57 -8.21 10.79
C PHE A 98 8.56 -9.14 9.58
N GLN A 99 7.50 -9.93 9.42
CA GLN A 99 7.30 -10.76 8.24
C GLN A 99 7.23 -9.90 6.96
N LEU A 100 6.52 -8.77 6.97
CA LEU A 100 6.48 -7.85 5.82
C LEU A 100 7.86 -7.28 5.47
N ALA A 101 8.69 -6.96 6.45
CA ALA A 101 10.07 -6.55 6.21
C ALA A 101 10.91 -7.72 5.65
N GLN A 102 10.74 -8.94 6.15
CA GLN A 102 11.44 -10.12 5.61
C GLN A 102 11.03 -10.42 4.16
N ASP A 103 9.72 -10.42 3.89
CA ASP A 103 9.18 -10.61 2.54
C ASP A 103 9.68 -9.50 1.60
N GLY A 104 9.74 -8.25 2.08
CA GLY A 104 10.32 -7.12 1.35
C GLY A 104 11.79 -7.30 1.00
N MET A 105 12.59 -7.88 1.91
CA MET A 105 13.98 -8.25 1.60
C MET A 105 14.05 -9.34 0.53
N GLY A 106 13.17 -10.34 0.60
CA GLY A 106 13.05 -11.37 -0.44
C GLY A 106 12.63 -10.82 -1.81
N ILE A 107 11.76 -9.79 -1.83
CA ILE A 107 11.37 -9.07 -3.04
C ILE A 107 12.56 -8.27 -3.61
N TRP A 108 13.30 -7.56 -2.75
CA TRP A 108 14.50 -6.82 -3.17
C TRP A 108 15.57 -7.74 -3.78
N GLN A 109 15.78 -8.94 -3.21
CA GLN A 109 16.75 -9.91 -3.71
C GLN A 109 16.51 -10.34 -5.17
N LYS A 110 15.27 -10.22 -5.68
CA LYS A 110 14.93 -10.53 -7.07
C LYS A 110 15.30 -9.39 -8.04
N ALA A 111 15.46 -8.16 -7.54
CA ALA A 111 15.73 -6.97 -8.34
C ALA A 111 16.70 -6.01 -7.61
N LEU A 112 17.94 -6.48 -7.38
CA LEU A 112 18.89 -5.86 -6.45
C LEU A 112 19.20 -4.38 -6.73
N TRP A 113 19.41 -4.02 -7.99
CA TRP A 113 19.98 -2.71 -8.35
C TRP A 113 18.92 -1.62 -8.47
N LEU A 114 17.87 -1.87 -9.26
CA LEU A 114 16.84 -0.89 -9.60
C LEU A 114 15.50 -1.12 -8.89
N GLY A 115 15.36 -2.24 -8.14
CA GLY A 115 14.11 -2.62 -7.50
C GLY A 115 13.06 -3.05 -8.52
N ASN A 116 11.81 -3.16 -8.05
CA ASN A 116 10.67 -3.60 -8.85
C ASN A 116 9.82 -2.43 -9.38
N GLY A 117 10.23 -1.19 -9.09
CA GLY A 117 9.56 0.05 -9.50
C GLY A 117 8.83 0.74 -8.33
N PRO A 118 8.47 2.02 -8.50
CA PRO A 118 7.81 2.80 -7.45
C PRO A 118 6.47 2.17 -7.01
N GLY A 119 6.29 1.93 -5.70
CA GLY A 119 5.05 1.36 -5.16
C GLY A 119 4.79 -0.09 -5.56
N SER A 120 5.82 -0.83 -5.97
CA SER A 120 5.70 -2.19 -6.48
C SER A 120 5.58 -3.24 -5.38
N PHE A 121 6.06 -2.96 -4.16
CA PHE A 121 5.95 -3.88 -3.02
C PHE A 121 4.52 -4.43 -2.85
N ASP A 122 3.53 -3.57 -3.02
CA ASP A 122 2.12 -3.91 -2.99
C ASP A 122 1.77 -5.11 -3.90
N LEU A 123 2.15 -5.03 -5.19
CA LEU A 123 1.85 -6.09 -6.16
C LEU A 123 2.78 -7.29 -6.03
N GLU A 124 4.04 -7.08 -5.67
CA GLU A 124 5.01 -8.17 -5.50
C GLU A 124 4.71 -9.02 -4.27
N HIS A 125 4.24 -8.40 -3.18
CA HIS A 125 3.90 -9.09 -1.94
C HIS A 125 2.70 -10.02 -2.11
N LEU A 126 1.77 -9.70 -3.02
CA LEU A 126 0.64 -10.56 -3.37
C LEU A 126 1.04 -11.94 -3.93
N ARG A 127 2.31 -12.11 -4.32
CA ARG A 127 2.89 -13.35 -4.86
C ARG A 127 3.68 -14.14 -3.82
N VAL A 128 3.84 -13.61 -2.61
CA VAL A 128 4.60 -14.24 -1.54
C VAL A 128 3.72 -15.30 -0.86
N SER A 129 4.14 -16.57 -0.97
CA SER A 129 3.39 -17.73 -0.47
C SER A 129 3.40 -17.87 1.05
N THR A 130 4.34 -17.22 1.73
CA THR A 130 4.54 -17.34 3.19
C THR A 130 3.61 -16.46 4.02
N TRP A 131 2.82 -15.58 3.40
CA TRP A 131 1.99 -14.59 4.09
C TRP A 131 0.71 -15.21 4.70
N PRO A 132 0.62 -15.37 6.04
CA PRO A 132 -0.45 -16.15 6.67
C PRO A 132 -1.69 -15.31 7.01
N TYR A 133 -1.60 -13.98 6.89
CA TYR A 133 -2.62 -13.07 7.41
C TYR A 133 -3.76 -12.77 6.43
N GLY A 134 -3.64 -13.17 5.16
CA GLY A 134 -4.71 -12.98 4.18
C GLY A 134 -5.05 -11.52 3.85
N SER A 135 -4.31 -10.55 4.38
CA SER A 135 -4.52 -9.13 4.10
C SER A 135 -3.56 -8.63 3.03
N ARG A 136 -3.99 -7.67 2.20
CA ARG A 136 -3.05 -6.95 1.33
C ARG A 136 -2.12 -6.08 2.19
N ALA A 137 -0.82 -6.25 1.99
CA ALA A 137 0.16 -5.31 2.49
C ALA A 137 0.57 -4.34 1.39
N ILE A 138 0.46 -3.03 1.68
CA ILE A 138 0.87 -1.98 0.74
C ILE A 138 2.33 -1.58 0.98
N TYR A 139 2.82 -1.75 2.22
CA TYR A 139 4.18 -1.38 2.62
C TYR A 139 4.77 -2.42 3.57
N THR A 140 6.10 -2.46 3.62
CA THR A 140 6.87 -3.40 4.47
C THR A 140 6.80 -3.09 5.97
N HIS A 141 6.25 -1.93 6.36
CA HIS A 141 6.44 -1.36 7.70
C HIS A 141 7.90 -1.15 8.10
N ASN A 142 8.76 -0.91 7.11
CA ASN A 142 10.13 -0.48 7.28
C ASN A 142 10.53 0.31 6.03
N ASP A 143 10.59 1.63 6.12
CA ASP A 143 10.87 2.51 4.97
C ASP A 143 12.17 2.16 4.24
N TYR A 144 13.19 1.65 4.95
CA TYR A 144 14.45 1.22 4.33
C TYR A 144 14.26 0.01 3.43
N VAL A 145 13.61 -1.03 3.94
CA VAL A 145 13.30 -2.23 3.16
C VAL A 145 12.33 -1.89 2.02
N ASN A 146 11.34 -1.03 2.27
CA ASN A 146 10.40 -0.61 1.23
C ASN A 146 11.14 0.11 0.10
N THR A 147 12.06 1.02 0.45
CA THR A 147 12.90 1.73 -0.52
C THR A 147 13.74 0.77 -1.35
N LEU A 148 14.31 -0.26 -0.73
CA LEU A 148 15.09 -1.29 -1.44
C LEU A 148 14.21 -2.17 -2.34
N ALA A 149 13.02 -2.56 -1.88
CA ALA A 149 12.09 -3.36 -2.68
C ALA A 149 11.61 -2.61 -3.93
N ASP A 150 11.28 -1.32 -3.78
CA ASP A 150 10.76 -0.47 -4.86
C ASP A 150 11.86 0.05 -5.78
N TYR A 151 12.98 0.54 -5.23
CA TYR A 151 13.99 1.31 -5.99
C TYR A 151 15.39 0.68 -6.01
N GLY A 152 15.56 -0.47 -5.36
CA GLY A 152 16.82 -1.20 -5.31
C GLY A 152 17.94 -0.46 -4.58
N ALA A 153 19.16 -0.99 -4.72
CA ALA A 153 20.37 -0.44 -4.12
C ALA A 153 20.69 0.97 -4.64
N VAL A 154 20.31 1.30 -5.88
CA VAL A 154 20.51 2.65 -6.45
C VAL A 154 19.62 3.66 -5.72
N GLY A 155 18.32 3.40 -5.62
CA GLY A 155 17.40 4.28 -4.89
C GLY A 155 17.72 4.37 -3.40
N GLY A 156 17.99 3.22 -2.76
CA GLY A 156 18.43 3.17 -1.37
C GLY A 156 19.73 3.96 -1.14
N GLY A 157 20.69 3.87 -2.07
CA GLY A 157 21.92 4.63 -2.05
C GLY A 157 21.69 6.14 -2.15
N LEU A 158 20.82 6.60 -3.05
CA LEU A 158 20.48 8.03 -3.19
C LEU A 158 19.82 8.59 -1.92
N VAL A 159 18.89 7.84 -1.32
CA VAL A 159 18.25 8.21 -0.05
C VAL A 159 19.27 8.25 1.08
N ALA A 160 20.16 7.27 1.17
CA ALA A 160 21.23 7.24 2.16
C ALA A 160 22.19 8.43 1.99
N LEU A 161 22.60 8.75 0.76
CA LEU A 161 23.46 9.89 0.44
C LEU A 161 22.83 11.22 0.87
N PHE A 162 21.52 11.40 0.65
CA PHE A 162 20.79 12.57 1.13
C PHE A 162 20.89 12.72 2.66
N TRP A 163 20.58 11.65 3.40
CA TRP A 163 20.61 11.70 4.87
C TRP A 163 22.02 11.88 5.43
N ILE A 164 23.03 11.23 4.82
CA ILE A 164 24.44 11.40 5.18
C ILE A 164 24.87 12.84 4.93
N PHE A 165 24.55 13.41 3.76
CA PHE A 165 24.87 14.80 3.44
C PHE A 165 24.23 15.76 4.44
N LEU A 166 22.94 15.57 4.74
CA LEU A 166 22.21 16.39 5.71
C LEU A 166 22.84 16.28 7.11
N ALA A 167 23.19 15.07 7.55
CA ALA A 167 23.86 14.84 8.83
C ALA A 167 25.21 15.57 8.89
N VAL A 168 26.06 15.42 7.87
CA VAL A 168 27.35 16.11 7.78
C VAL A 168 27.17 17.62 7.74
N PHE A 169 26.19 18.13 7.00
CA PHE A 169 25.85 19.54 6.94
C PHE A 169 25.48 20.07 8.33
N LEU A 170 24.49 19.46 8.99
CA LEU A 170 24.02 19.89 10.30
C LEU A 170 25.10 19.74 11.37
N TRP A 171 25.95 18.71 11.29
CA TRP A 171 27.12 18.53 12.15
C TRP A 171 28.09 19.70 12.04
N ASN A 172 28.54 19.98 10.81
CA ASN A 172 29.51 21.03 10.54
C ASN A 172 28.96 22.40 10.94
N ARG A 173 27.68 22.69 10.64
CA ARG A 173 27.04 23.93 11.06
C ARG A 173 26.88 24.00 12.58
N GLY A 174 26.46 22.92 13.22
CA GLY A 174 26.27 22.87 14.68
C GLY A 174 27.55 23.10 15.50
N ARG A 175 28.73 22.96 14.89
CA ARG A 175 30.03 23.29 15.50
C ARG A 175 30.43 24.76 15.35
N THR A 176 30.02 25.40 14.26
CA THR A 176 30.46 26.77 13.91
C THR A 176 29.52 27.86 14.40
N ARG A 177 28.27 27.54 14.75
CA ARG A 177 27.31 28.55 15.20
C ARG A 177 27.58 28.98 16.64
N GLU A 178 27.26 30.23 16.93
CA GLU A 178 27.31 30.78 18.29
C GLU A 178 26.30 30.03 19.17
N PRO A 179 26.72 29.51 20.35
CA PRO A 179 25.82 28.85 21.29
C PRO A 179 24.60 29.70 21.61
N GLY A 180 23.39 29.12 21.52
CA GLY A 180 22.14 29.83 21.84
C GLY A 180 21.59 30.73 20.73
N SER A 181 22.31 30.93 19.62
CA SER A 181 21.77 31.62 18.44
C SER A 181 20.61 30.84 17.79
N LYS A 182 19.77 31.52 17.00
CA LYS A 182 18.67 30.87 16.24
C LYS A 182 19.19 29.74 15.34
N ALA A 183 20.36 29.93 14.70
CA ALA A 183 20.99 28.91 13.87
C ALA A 183 21.51 27.71 14.69
N ASP A 184 22.01 27.93 15.90
CA ASP A 184 22.43 26.87 16.82
C ASP A 184 21.23 26.02 17.30
N ALA A 185 20.09 26.67 17.54
CA ALA A 185 18.82 26.02 17.83
C ALA A 185 18.28 25.25 16.61
N CYS A 186 18.22 25.85 15.44
CA CYS A 186 17.73 25.19 14.22
C CYS A 186 18.60 23.96 13.84
N THR A 187 19.92 24.02 13.98
CA THR A 187 20.78 22.85 13.77
C THR A 187 20.47 21.71 14.76
N GLY A 188 20.21 22.03 16.03
CA GLY A 188 19.84 21.03 17.03
C GLY A 188 18.46 20.42 16.77
N LEU A 189 17.47 21.23 16.36
CA LEU A 189 16.13 20.77 16.00
C LEU A 189 16.17 19.91 14.73
N GLY A 190 16.99 20.28 13.75
CA GLY A 190 17.22 19.48 12.54
C GLY A 190 17.79 18.10 12.87
N TRP A 191 18.76 18.02 13.79
CA TRP A 191 19.28 16.74 14.30
C TRP A 191 18.22 15.92 15.02
N ALA A 192 17.47 16.53 15.93
CA ALA A 192 16.40 15.85 16.66
C ALA A 192 15.34 15.28 15.70
N LEU A 193 14.89 16.08 14.72
CA LEU A 193 13.91 15.65 13.71
C LEU A 193 14.46 14.52 12.84
N MET A 194 15.69 14.62 12.36
CA MET A 194 16.34 13.56 11.58
C MET A 194 16.42 12.25 12.36
N VAL A 195 16.85 12.30 13.64
CA VAL A 195 16.89 11.13 14.52
C VAL A 195 15.50 10.53 14.73
N ALA A 196 14.48 11.37 14.98
CA ALA A 196 13.10 10.90 15.15
C ALA A 196 12.64 10.11 13.91
N MET A 197 12.77 10.72 12.73
CA MET A 197 12.21 10.19 11.49
C MET A 197 12.98 8.96 11.01
N LEU A 198 14.32 8.95 11.11
CA LEU A 198 15.13 7.79 10.72
C LEU A 198 14.92 6.59 11.66
N LEU A 199 14.76 6.82 12.97
CA LEU A 199 14.47 5.73 13.89
C LEU A 199 13.04 5.20 13.72
N HIS A 200 12.07 6.08 13.50
CA HIS A 200 10.69 5.65 13.30
C HIS A 200 10.52 4.85 11.99
N ALA A 201 11.28 5.20 10.95
CA ALA A 201 11.34 4.52 9.65
C ALA A 201 11.79 3.04 9.74
N LEU A 202 12.38 2.60 10.87
CA LEU A 202 12.73 1.19 11.08
C LEU A 202 11.51 0.29 11.27
N VAL A 203 10.40 0.85 11.71
CA VAL A 203 9.20 0.10 12.14
C VAL A 203 7.90 0.67 11.57
N ASP A 204 8.03 1.62 10.65
CA ASP A 204 6.92 2.29 9.98
C ASP A 204 7.31 2.75 8.57
N PHE A 205 6.31 3.17 7.80
CA PHE A 205 6.43 3.71 6.44
C PHE A 205 6.19 5.23 6.40
N ASN A 206 6.68 5.96 7.40
CA ASN A 206 6.37 7.38 7.61
C ASN A 206 6.76 8.30 6.44
N PHE A 207 7.64 7.88 5.52
CA PHE A 207 7.93 8.66 4.31
C PHE A 207 6.94 8.41 3.16
N HIS A 208 6.13 7.34 3.25
CA HIS A 208 5.05 7.03 2.31
C HIS A 208 3.70 7.66 2.73
N ILE A 209 3.63 8.27 3.92
CA ILE A 209 2.50 9.09 4.36
C ILE A 209 2.81 10.56 3.97
N PRO A 210 2.06 11.19 3.05
CA PRO A 210 2.41 12.52 2.54
C PRO A 210 2.50 13.59 3.63
N ALA A 211 1.59 13.56 4.60
CA ALA A 211 1.54 14.55 5.68
C ALA A 211 2.81 14.54 6.54
N THR A 212 3.33 13.37 6.89
CA THR A 212 4.55 13.21 7.69
C THR A 212 5.80 13.51 6.87
N ALA A 213 5.87 13.05 5.62
CA ALA A 213 6.99 13.34 4.73
C ALA A 213 7.13 14.84 4.47
N ILE A 214 6.06 15.51 4.04
CA ILE A 214 6.05 16.96 3.73
C ILE A 214 6.43 17.76 4.99
N SER A 215 5.84 17.42 6.14
CA SER A 215 6.15 18.10 7.40
C SER A 215 7.61 17.95 7.80
N CYS A 216 8.17 16.74 7.68
CA CYS A 216 9.59 16.48 7.94
C CYS A 216 10.49 17.32 7.03
N PHE A 217 10.32 17.21 5.71
CA PHE A 217 11.19 17.90 4.77
C PHE A 217 11.03 19.42 4.80
N PHE A 218 9.83 19.92 5.09
CA PHE A 218 9.61 21.35 5.32
C PHE A 218 10.38 21.87 6.53
N LEU A 219 10.27 21.18 7.68
CA LEU A 219 10.97 21.57 8.91
C LEU A 219 12.50 21.43 8.76
N LEU A 220 12.99 20.40 8.07
CA LEU A 220 14.41 20.27 7.73
C LEU A 220 14.87 21.39 6.77
N GLY A 221 14.03 21.78 5.81
CA GLY A 221 14.25 22.92 4.93
C GLY A 221 14.41 24.23 5.71
N LEU A 222 13.52 24.50 6.66
CA LEU A 222 13.63 25.66 7.55
C LEU A 222 14.89 25.59 8.42
N ALA A 223 15.17 24.43 9.02
CA ALA A 223 16.33 24.24 9.87
C ALA A 223 17.64 24.48 9.10
N THR A 224 17.74 23.97 7.87
CA THR A 224 18.91 24.14 7.01
C THR A 224 19.04 25.56 6.49
N ALA A 225 17.95 26.23 6.10
CA ALA A 225 17.95 27.61 5.63
C ALA A 225 18.45 28.60 6.70
N VAL A 226 17.99 28.47 7.95
CA VAL A 226 18.45 29.32 9.08
C VAL A 226 19.91 29.00 9.45
N SER A 227 20.33 27.76 9.24
CA SER A 227 21.68 27.28 9.56
C SER A 227 22.68 27.47 8.42
N TRP A 228 22.23 27.95 7.25
CA TRP A 228 23.04 28.18 6.07
C TRP A 228 23.88 29.46 6.24
N PRO A 229 25.19 29.47 5.93
CA PRO A 229 25.95 30.71 5.89
C PRO A 229 25.81 31.40 4.54
N GLU A 230 25.74 32.72 4.54
CA GLU A 230 26.13 33.50 3.37
C GLU A 230 27.66 33.49 3.25
N ARG A 231 28.20 32.62 2.41
CA ARG A 231 29.43 32.92 1.66
C ARG A 231 29.17 32.54 0.22
N ARG A 232 28.90 33.55 -0.62
CA ARG A 232 28.72 33.37 -2.06
C ARG A 232 30.07 32.96 -2.65
N GLY A 233 30.29 31.65 -2.84
CA GLY A 233 31.34 31.19 -3.74
C GLY A 233 30.96 31.56 -5.18
N ALA A 234 31.93 31.80 -6.07
CA ALA A 234 31.66 32.17 -7.47
C ALA A 234 30.64 31.22 -8.16
N MET A 235 30.73 29.92 -7.85
CA MET A 235 29.82 28.90 -8.38
C MET A 235 28.40 28.95 -7.80
N SER A 236 28.19 29.54 -6.61
CA SER A 236 26.85 29.62 -5.98
C SER A 236 25.89 30.54 -6.73
N ALA A 237 26.42 31.55 -7.44
CA ALA A 237 25.64 32.43 -8.30
C ALA A 237 25.02 31.68 -9.50
N VAL A 238 25.58 30.53 -9.88
CA VAL A 238 25.09 29.67 -10.97
C VAL A 238 24.27 28.50 -10.44
N PHE A 239 24.77 27.79 -9.42
CA PHE A 239 24.08 26.60 -8.91
C PHE A 239 22.79 26.90 -8.15
N ASN A 240 22.71 27.99 -7.39
CA ASN A 240 21.49 28.33 -6.64
C ASN A 240 20.28 28.57 -7.55
N PRO A 241 20.34 29.45 -8.57
CA PRO A 241 19.21 29.64 -9.48
C PRO A 241 18.91 28.35 -10.25
N LEU A 242 19.91 27.56 -10.65
CA LEU A 242 19.70 26.27 -11.29
C LEU A 242 18.90 25.31 -10.38
N ILE A 243 19.30 25.15 -9.12
CA ILE A 243 18.59 24.29 -8.15
C ILE A 243 17.18 24.79 -7.92
N VAL A 244 16.97 26.11 -7.80
CA VAL A 244 15.62 26.70 -7.66
C VAL A 244 14.77 26.39 -8.88
N VAL A 245 15.30 26.61 -10.10
CA VAL A 245 14.60 26.30 -11.34
C VAL A 245 14.27 24.81 -11.42
N LEU A 246 15.23 23.92 -11.15
CA LEU A 246 15.00 22.48 -11.13
C LEU A 246 13.94 22.08 -10.08
N SER A 247 13.96 22.70 -8.90
CA SER A 247 12.98 22.44 -7.84
C SER A 247 11.59 22.92 -8.24
N LEU A 248 11.48 24.08 -8.87
CA LEU A 248 10.21 24.61 -9.39
C LEU A 248 9.69 23.77 -10.56
N LEU A 249 10.56 23.31 -11.45
CA LEU A 249 10.19 22.41 -12.55
C LEU A 249 9.72 21.06 -12.00
N LEU A 250 10.41 20.50 -11.01
CA LEU A 250 10.02 19.25 -10.37
C LEU A 250 8.69 19.40 -9.62
N ALA A 251 8.50 20.47 -8.86
CA ALA A 251 7.25 20.77 -8.17
C ALA A 251 6.09 21.03 -9.14
N GLY A 252 6.34 21.75 -10.24
CA GLY A 252 5.38 21.98 -11.31
C GLY A 252 5.01 20.67 -12.02
N TRP A 253 5.99 19.81 -12.29
CA TRP A 253 5.78 18.49 -12.89
C TRP A 253 4.98 17.57 -11.97
N THR A 254 5.35 17.45 -10.69
CA THR A 254 4.61 16.61 -9.73
C THR A 254 3.20 17.13 -9.50
N GLY A 255 3.05 18.45 -9.38
CA GLY A 255 1.74 19.11 -9.31
C GLY A 255 0.90 18.85 -10.55
N TRP A 256 1.50 18.90 -11.75
CA TRP A 256 0.83 18.59 -13.01
C TRP A 256 0.41 17.11 -13.10
N GLN A 257 1.28 16.17 -12.73
CA GLN A 257 0.93 14.74 -12.69
C GLN A 257 -0.22 14.47 -11.71
N GLY A 258 -0.15 15.08 -10.51
CA GLY A 258 -1.22 15.01 -9.52
C GLY A 258 -2.53 15.61 -10.03
N TRP A 259 -2.46 16.76 -10.69
CA TRP A 259 -3.61 17.41 -11.30
C TRP A 259 -4.25 16.54 -12.38
N LYS A 260 -3.46 16.01 -13.34
CA LYS A 260 -3.97 15.09 -14.37
C LYS A 260 -4.66 13.88 -13.76
N THR A 261 -4.08 13.30 -12.70
CA THR A 261 -4.69 12.16 -12.01
C THR A 261 -6.00 12.57 -11.34
N TRP A 262 -6.03 13.73 -10.69
CA TRP A 262 -7.21 14.24 -10.00
C TRP A 262 -8.34 14.60 -10.97
N THR A 263 -8.05 15.32 -12.05
CA THR A 263 -9.03 15.62 -13.11
C THR A 263 -9.42 14.37 -13.91
N GLY A 264 -8.52 13.39 -14.01
CA GLY A 264 -8.75 12.07 -14.58
C GLY A 264 -9.69 11.19 -13.74
N ARG A 265 -9.93 11.51 -12.46
CA ARG A 265 -10.99 10.88 -11.63
C ARG A 265 -12.41 11.34 -12.03
N ALA A 266 -12.66 11.57 -13.31
CA ALA A 266 -13.99 11.89 -13.84
C ALA A 266 -14.99 10.70 -13.74
N LEU A 267 -14.47 9.48 -13.55
CA LEU A 267 -15.26 8.28 -13.30
C LEU A 267 -15.52 8.09 -11.79
N PRO A 268 -16.78 7.95 -11.34
CA PRO A 268 -17.07 7.59 -9.95
C PRO A 268 -16.34 6.32 -9.52
N ILE A 269 -15.91 6.27 -8.25
CA ILE A 269 -15.05 5.22 -7.71
C ILE A 269 -15.78 3.85 -7.63
N LYS A 270 -17.11 3.82 -7.70
CA LYS A 270 -17.91 2.58 -7.59
C LYS A 270 -18.39 2.11 -8.97
N GLU A 271 -17.97 0.89 -9.33
CA GLU A 271 -18.35 0.19 -10.57
C GLU A 271 -19.87 0.13 -10.77
N ALA A 272 -20.62 -0.13 -9.70
CA ALA A 272 -22.09 -0.19 -9.75
C ALA A 272 -22.76 1.15 -10.09
N ASP A 273 -22.14 2.28 -9.72
CA ASP A 273 -22.66 3.59 -10.07
C ASP A 273 -22.31 3.97 -11.52
N LEU A 274 -21.16 3.51 -12.01
CA LEU A 274 -20.80 3.62 -13.43
C LEU A 274 -21.73 2.82 -14.33
N ALA A 275 -22.10 1.60 -13.92
CA ALA A 275 -22.98 0.73 -14.69
C ALA A 275 -24.39 1.32 -14.92
N LYS A 276 -24.85 2.23 -14.03
CA LYS A 276 -26.14 2.92 -14.14
C LYS A 276 -26.17 4.02 -15.21
N LEU A 277 -25.01 4.53 -15.62
CA LEU A 277 -24.94 5.59 -16.63
C LEU A 277 -25.37 5.06 -17.99
N SER A 278 -25.88 5.94 -18.85
CA SER A 278 -26.09 5.56 -20.26
C SER A 278 -24.75 5.25 -20.92
N GLU A 279 -24.75 4.48 -22.00
CA GLU A 279 -23.50 4.17 -22.71
C GLU A 279 -22.86 5.42 -23.30
N GLU A 280 -23.66 6.36 -23.79
CA GLU A 280 -23.17 7.66 -24.27
C GLU A 280 -22.47 8.44 -23.15
N GLU A 281 -23.05 8.47 -21.95
CA GLU A 281 -22.43 9.11 -20.78
C GLU A 281 -21.15 8.39 -20.36
N LEU A 282 -21.14 7.06 -20.41
CA LEU A 282 -19.98 6.23 -20.07
C LEU A 282 -18.83 6.48 -21.06
N GLU A 283 -19.11 6.53 -22.35
CA GLU A 283 -18.14 6.83 -23.41
C GLU A 283 -17.60 8.26 -23.30
N GLN A 284 -18.47 9.24 -23.03
CA GLN A 284 -18.04 10.64 -22.81
C GLN A 284 -17.11 10.76 -21.60
N LYS A 285 -17.47 10.14 -20.47
CA LYS A 285 -16.62 10.13 -19.27
C LYS A 285 -15.33 9.35 -19.50
N ALA A 286 -15.38 8.23 -20.24
CA ALA A 286 -14.20 7.47 -20.61
C ALA A 286 -13.25 8.32 -21.48
N ALA A 287 -13.76 9.02 -22.49
CA ALA A 287 -12.98 9.92 -23.33
C ALA A 287 -12.36 11.07 -22.51
N GLN A 288 -13.13 11.65 -21.58
CA GLN A 288 -12.61 12.68 -20.67
C GLN A 288 -11.50 12.14 -19.77
N ALA A 289 -11.70 10.96 -19.18
CA ALA A 289 -10.70 10.33 -18.32
C ALA A 289 -9.42 9.98 -19.10
N GLN A 290 -9.55 9.40 -20.30
CA GLN A 290 -8.44 9.09 -21.19
C GLN A 290 -7.65 10.33 -21.63
N LYS A 291 -8.32 11.47 -21.83
CA LYS A 291 -7.64 12.72 -22.17
C LYS A 291 -6.65 13.15 -21.09
N TRP A 292 -6.95 12.89 -19.82
CA TRP A 292 -6.12 13.30 -18.69
C TRP A 292 -5.15 12.22 -18.24
N ASP A 293 -5.58 10.96 -18.22
CA ASP A 293 -4.77 9.81 -17.79
C ASP A 293 -4.99 8.57 -18.66
N PRO A 294 -4.43 8.53 -19.88
CA PRO A 294 -4.62 7.43 -20.82
C PRO A 294 -3.98 6.11 -20.35
N GLN A 295 -3.03 6.17 -19.40
CA GLN A 295 -2.32 4.99 -18.90
C GLN A 295 -2.94 4.40 -17.63
N SER A 296 -4.03 4.98 -17.11
CA SER A 296 -4.67 4.49 -15.89
C SER A 296 -5.18 3.06 -16.04
N PRO A 297 -4.64 2.07 -15.29
CA PRO A 297 -5.20 0.72 -15.27
C PRO A 297 -6.52 0.69 -14.49
N LEU A 298 -6.67 1.53 -13.45
CA LEU A 298 -7.89 1.62 -12.65
C LEU A 298 -9.08 2.10 -13.46
N MET A 299 -8.88 3.10 -14.32
CA MET A 299 -9.91 3.59 -15.24
C MET A 299 -10.36 2.50 -16.23
N ALA A 300 -9.40 1.81 -16.86
CA ALA A 300 -9.70 0.73 -17.81
C ALA A 300 -10.43 -0.43 -17.11
N MET A 301 -10.03 -0.76 -15.88
CA MET A 301 -10.68 -1.76 -15.05
C MET A 301 -12.14 -1.39 -14.75
N ALA A 302 -12.37 -0.16 -14.28
CA ALA A 302 -13.70 0.34 -13.94
C ALA A 302 -14.66 0.37 -15.15
N LEU A 303 -14.15 0.70 -16.34
CA LEU A 303 -14.92 0.61 -17.58
C LEU A 303 -15.24 -0.84 -17.94
N GLY A 304 -14.26 -1.74 -17.86
CA GLY A 304 -14.47 -3.18 -18.04
C GLY A 304 -15.57 -3.73 -17.14
N ASP A 305 -15.54 -3.35 -15.86
CA ASP A 305 -16.56 -3.73 -14.86
C ASP A 305 -17.93 -3.11 -15.13
N ALA A 306 -18.01 -1.83 -15.53
CA ALA A 306 -19.28 -1.20 -15.89
C ALA A 306 -19.97 -1.92 -17.06
N TYR A 307 -19.21 -2.22 -18.13
CA TYR A 307 -19.74 -2.98 -19.28
C TYR A 307 -20.05 -4.44 -18.91
N ARG A 308 -19.27 -5.07 -18.01
CA ARG A 308 -19.55 -6.42 -17.51
C ARG A 308 -20.86 -6.47 -16.71
N LEU A 309 -21.13 -5.47 -15.88
CA LEU A 309 -22.38 -5.39 -15.12
C LEU A 309 -23.59 -5.19 -16.04
N LYS A 310 -23.48 -4.31 -17.05
CA LYS A 310 -24.50 -4.18 -18.12
C LYS A 310 -24.69 -5.48 -18.89
N LEU A 311 -23.59 -6.16 -19.22
CA LEU A 311 -23.62 -7.49 -19.83
C LEU A 311 -24.42 -8.45 -18.96
N PHE A 312 -24.15 -8.52 -17.66
CA PHE A 312 -24.88 -9.42 -16.76
C PHE A 312 -26.38 -9.10 -16.73
N GLU A 313 -26.77 -7.84 -16.68
CA GLU A 313 -28.19 -7.44 -16.71
C GLU A 313 -28.91 -7.96 -17.97
N VAL A 314 -28.32 -7.78 -19.16
CA VAL A 314 -28.88 -8.29 -20.42
C VAL A 314 -28.78 -9.81 -20.49
N TYR A 315 -27.65 -10.36 -20.08
CA TYR A 315 -27.37 -11.79 -20.14
C TYR A 315 -28.35 -12.59 -19.30
N PHE A 316 -28.69 -12.14 -18.09
CA PHE A 316 -29.60 -12.83 -17.18
C PHE A 316 -31.07 -12.40 -17.30
N SER A 317 -31.40 -11.42 -18.16
CA SER A 317 -32.80 -11.05 -18.44
C SER A 317 -33.64 -12.20 -19.05
N PRO A 318 -34.98 -12.20 -19.01
CA PRO A 318 -35.77 -13.21 -19.71
C PRO A 318 -35.48 -13.27 -21.22
N LEU A 319 -35.54 -14.46 -21.85
CA LEU A 319 -35.35 -14.58 -23.30
C LEU A 319 -36.51 -13.90 -24.04
N PRO A 320 -36.25 -13.01 -25.03
CA PRO A 320 -37.32 -12.39 -25.80
C PRO A 320 -38.20 -13.42 -26.55
N ALA A 321 -39.51 -13.18 -26.61
CA ALA A 321 -40.46 -14.09 -27.24
C ALA A 321 -40.36 -14.09 -28.79
N LEU A 322 -40.06 -12.93 -29.39
CA LEU A 322 -39.97 -12.77 -30.83
C LEU A 322 -38.55 -13.05 -31.33
N GLU A 323 -38.42 -13.83 -32.40
CA GLU A 323 -37.13 -14.20 -32.98
C GLU A 323 -36.28 -12.98 -33.39
N GLY A 324 -36.91 -11.93 -33.93
CA GLY A 324 -36.22 -10.68 -34.27
C GLY A 324 -35.61 -9.96 -33.06
N ASP A 325 -36.27 -10.02 -31.90
CA ASP A 325 -35.76 -9.44 -30.66
C ASP A 325 -34.72 -10.35 -30.00
N GLN A 326 -34.82 -11.69 -30.17
CA GLN A 326 -33.76 -12.62 -29.77
C GLN A 326 -32.46 -12.34 -30.53
N GLN A 327 -32.54 -12.00 -31.83
CA GLN A 327 -31.35 -11.66 -32.62
C GLN A 327 -30.69 -10.37 -32.14
N LYS A 328 -31.49 -9.33 -31.83
CA LYS A 328 -30.98 -8.08 -31.21
C LYS A 328 -30.34 -8.36 -29.86
N TRP A 329 -30.99 -9.15 -29.01
CA TRP A 329 -30.50 -9.54 -27.70
C TRP A 329 -29.15 -10.27 -27.78
N LYS A 330 -29.00 -11.26 -28.69
CA LYS A 330 -27.71 -11.96 -28.92
C LYS A 330 -26.60 -11.02 -29.38
N LYS A 331 -26.94 -10.10 -30.30
CA LYS A 331 -26.00 -9.09 -30.80
C LYS A 331 -25.53 -8.17 -29.69
N GLU A 332 -26.45 -7.77 -28.82
CA GLU A 332 -26.16 -6.89 -27.70
C GLU A 332 -25.24 -7.54 -26.66
N ILE A 333 -25.50 -8.79 -26.29
CA ILE A 333 -24.61 -9.57 -25.42
C ILE A 333 -23.21 -9.68 -26.02
N SER A 334 -23.13 -10.00 -27.31
CA SER A 334 -21.85 -10.16 -27.99
C SER A 334 -21.05 -8.84 -27.97
N ARG A 335 -21.74 -7.72 -28.20
CA ARG A 335 -21.15 -6.37 -28.17
C ARG A 335 -20.65 -6.01 -26.77
N LEU A 336 -21.48 -6.12 -25.74
CA LEU A 336 -21.12 -5.78 -24.36
C LEU A 336 -19.97 -6.65 -23.84
N ALA A 337 -19.99 -7.95 -24.16
CA ALA A 337 -18.91 -8.87 -23.82
C ALA A 337 -17.59 -8.51 -24.51
N GLU A 338 -17.62 -8.16 -25.80
CA GLU A 338 -16.41 -7.74 -26.51
C GLU A 338 -15.84 -6.44 -25.91
N VAL A 339 -16.68 -5.41 -25.73
CA VAL A 339 -16.24 -4.13 -25.16
C VAL A 339 -15.66 -4.30 -23.74
N SER A 340 -16.33 -5.09 -22.89
CA SER A 340 -15.82 -5.40 -21.54
C SER A 340 -14.47 -6.13 -21.59
N ALA A 341 -14.35 -7.18 -22.42
CA ALA A 341 -13.12 -7.94 -22.56
C ALA A 341 -11.95 -7.11 -23.10
N GLN A 342 -12.22 -6.17 -24.02
CA GLN A 342 -11.22 -5.24 -24.55
C GLN A 342 -10.73 -4.26 -23.47
N TRP A 343 -11.63 -3.72 -22.64
CA TRP A 343 -11.22 -2.86 -21.52
C TRP A 343 -10.36 -3.58 -20.49
N TYR A 344 -10.68 -4.84 -20.17
CA TYR A 344 -9.82 -5.64 -19.30
C TYR A 344 -8.47 -5.97 -19.93
N LEU A 345 -8.42 -6.20 -21.25
CA LEU A 345 -7.15 -6.36 -21.97
C LEU A 345 -6.30 -5.09 -21.85
N GLU A 346 -6.90 -3.92 -22.05
CA GLU A 346 -6.23 -2.63 -21.88
C GLU A 346 -5.76 -2.40 -20.44
N ALA A 347 -6.56 -2.76 -19.43
CA ALA A 347 -6.17 -2.70 -18.04
C ALA A 347 -4.94 -3.58 -17.76
N GLY A 348 -4.92 -4.81 -18.29
CA GLY A 348 -3.78 -5.73 -18.19
C GLY A 348 -2.52 -5.21 -18.89
N LYS A 349 -2.64 -4.56 -20.06
CA LYS A 349 -1.49 -3.92 -20.73
C LYS A 349 -0.89 -2.78 -19.90
N ARG A 350 -1.74 -2.03 -19.19
CA ARG A 350 -1.36 -0.88 -18.34
C ARG A 350 -0.82 -1.30 -16.98
N SER A 351 -1.23 -2.47 -16.49
CA SER A 351 -0.72 -3.07 -15.25
C SER A 351 -0.40 -4.55 -15.45
N PRO A 352 0.71 -4.88 -16.15
CA PRO A 352 1.05 -6.27 -16.52
C PRO A 352 1.27 -7.21 -15.32
N MET A 353 1.47 -6.62 -14.13
CA MET A 353 1.77 -7.32 -12.90
C MET A 353 0.52 -7.61 -12.06
N ASP A 354 -0.64 -7.09 -12.46
CA ASP A 354 -1.95 -7.31 -11.82
C ASP A 354 -2.66 -8.51 -12.46
N ASP A 355 -3.05 -9.49 -11.65
CA ASP A 355 -3.71 -10.71 -12.10
C ASP A 355 -5.19 -10.53 -12.42
N ILE A 356 -5.82 -9.52 -11.83
CA ILE A 356 -7.26 -9.39 -11.80
C ILE A 356 -7.86 -9.03 -13.17
N PRO A 357 -7.29 -8.11 -13.99
CA PRO A 357 -7.82 -7.86 -15.32
C PRO A 357 -7.90 -9.13 -16.18
N GLY A 358 -6.90 -10.00 -16.09
CA GLY A 358 -6.91 -11.30 -16.79
C GLY A 358 -8.04 -12.20 -16.32
N VAL A 359 -8.22 -12.33 -15.01
CA VAL A 359 -9.27 -13.17 -14.39
C VAL A 359 -10.67 -12.62 -14.69
N ARG A 360 -10.88 -11.29 -14.65
CA ARG A 360 -12.17 -10.70 -15.00
C ARG A 360 -12.47 -10.83 -16.50
N ARG A 361 -11.46 -10.68 -17.37
CA ARG A 361 -11.60 -10.99 -18.80
C ARG A 361 -11.99 -12.44 -19.04
N ALA A 362 -11.39 -13.38 -18.32
CA ALA A 362 -11.72 -14.79 -18.38
C ALA A 362 -13.21 -15.04 -18.06
N SER A 363 -13.74 -14.37 -17.04
CA SER A 363 -15.17 -14.49 -16.67
C SER A 363 -16.12 -14.02 -17.78
N VAL A 364 -15.72 -13.04 -18.58
CA VAL A 364 -16.49 -12.58 -19.74
C VAL A 364 -16.41 -13.58 -20.90
N LEU A 365 -15.23 -14.18 -21.11
CA LEU A 365 -15.03 -15.24 -22.11
C LEU A 365 -15.84 -16.51 -21.78
N ASP A 366 -15.98 -16.85 -20.49
CA ASP A 366 -16.87 -17.93 -20.03
C ASP A 366 -18.32 -17.71 -20.48
N LEU A 367 -18.84 -16.48 -20.35
CA LEU A 367 -20.19 -16.13 -20.79
C LEU A 367 -20.36 -16.19 -22.32
N GLN A 368 -19.26 -16.00 -23.06
CA GLN A 368 -19.22 -16.19 -24.51
C GLN A 368 -19.08 -17.67 -24.91
N GLY A 369 -18.91 -18.59 -23.95
CA GLY A 369 -18.65 -20.01 -24.21
C GLY A 369 -17.23 -20.31 -24.71
N LYS A 370 -16.31 -19.33 -24.64
CA LYS A 370 -14.91 -19.45 -25.08
C LYS A 370 -14.05 -20.02 -23.95
N PHE A 371 -14.38 -21.23 -23.49
CA PHE A 371 -13.78 -21.82 -22.29
C PHE A 371 -12.27 -22.02 -22.41
N ASP A 372 -11.75 -22.42 -23.57
CA ASP A 372 -10.30 -22.65 -23.72
C ASP A 372 -9.49 -21.34 -23.58
N GLU A 373 -10.01 -20.23 -24.12
CA GLU A 373 -9.39 -18.91 -23.96
C GLU A 373 -9.49 -18.41 -22.52
N ALA A 374 -10.63 -18.65 -21.86
CA ALA A 374 -10.84 -18.29 -20.46
C ALA A 374 -9.90 -19.07 -19.53
N GLU A 375 -9.76 -20.38 -19.75
CA GLU A 375 -8.92 -21.27 -18.94
C GLU A 375 -7.46 -20.81 -18.92
N ALA A 376 -6.91 -20.42 -20.08
CA ALA A 376 -5.55 -19.90 -20.17
C ALA A 376 -5.32 -18.68 -19.26
N LEU A 377 -6.30 -17.79 -19.17
CA LEU A 377 -6.23 -16.59 -18.32
C LEU A 377 -6.39 -16.92 -16.82
N TYR A 378 -7.27 -17.85 -16.45
CA TYR A 378 -7.38 -18.30 -15.06
C TYR A 378 -6.10 -18.99 -14.58
N LEU A 379 -5.51 -19.87 -15.40
CA LEU A 379 -4.24 -20.54 -15.10
C LEU A 379 -3.10 -19.53 -14.99
N GLN A 380 -3.08 -18.49 -15.83
CA GLN A 380 -2.13 -17.39 -15.69
C GLN A 380 -2.32 -16.67 -14.35
N GLY A 381 -3.57 -16.38 -13.95
CA GLY A 381 -3.92 -15.82 -12.65
C GLY A 381 -3.39 -16.68 -11.49
N LEU A 382 -3.60 -17.99 -11.53
CA LEU A 382 -3.12 -18.93 -10.53
C LEU A 382 -1.59 -19.01 -10.49
N LYS A 383 -0.92 -18.89 -11.64
CA LYS A 383 0.54 -18.82 -11.70
C LYS A 383 1.07 -17.53 -11.06
N MET A 384 0.39 -16.41 -11.29
CA MET A 384 0.77 -15.12 -10.69
C MET A 384 0.49 -15.09 -9.18
N ARG A 385 -0.63 -15.66 -8.74
CA ARG A 385 -1.05 -15.71 -7.33
C ARG A 385 -1.58 -17.09 -6.92
N PRO A 386 -0.69 -18.06 -6.63
CA PRO A 386 -1.08 -19.43 -6.29
C PRO A 386 -1.96 -19.57 -5.06
N HIS A 387 -1.89 -18.60 -4.16
CA HIS A 387 -2.63 -18.60 -2.89
C HIS A 387 -3.85 -17.69 -2.90
N SER A 388 -4.28 -17.17 -4.06
CA SER A 388 -5.46 -16.29 -4.14
C SER A 388 -6.76 -17.09 -4.09
N GLN A 389 -7.57 -16.88 -3.04
CA GLN A 389 -8.93 -17.43 -2.95
C GLN A 389 -9.80 -16.97 -4.11
N PHE A 390 -9.77 -15.67 -4.41
CA PHE A 390 -10.53 -15.07 -5.52
C PHE A 390 -10.25 -15.78 -6.85
N VAL A 391 -8.97 -15.99 -7.18
CA VAL A 391 -8.58 -16.62 -8.45
C VAL A 391 -8.99 -18.10 -8.47
N ARG A 392 -8.83 -18.82 -7.37
CA ARG A 392 -9.24 -20.24 -7.26
C ARG A 392 -10.74 -20.43 -7.34
N ILE A 393 -11.52 -19.59 -6.67
CA ILE A 393 -12.98 -19.60 -6.76
C ILE A 393 -13.41 -19.27 -8.19
N SER A 394 -12.78 -18.27 -8.81
CA SER A 394 -13.08 -17.92 -10.20
C SER A 394 -12.76 -19.08 -11.16
N TYR A 395 -11.65 -19.80 -10.95
CA TYR A 395 -11.32 -20.99 -11.73
C TYR A 395 -12.25 -22.17 -11.44
N GLY A 396 -12.68 -22.37 -10.19
CA GLY A 396 -13.70 -23.35 -9.84
C GLY A 396 -15.04 -23.06 -10.53
N ASN A 397 -15.45 -21.79 -10.58
CA ASN A 397 -16.63 -21.34 -11.32
C ASN A 397 -16.50 -21.59 -12.84
N HIS A 398 -15.30 -21.43 -13.39
CA HIS A 398 -15.01 -21.78 -14.78
C HIS A 398 -15.16 -23.28 -15.04
N LEU A 399 -14.58 -24.14 -14.19
CA LEU A 399 -14.70 -25.60 -14.31
C LEU A 399 -16.16 -26.06 -14.18
N TRP A 400 -16.92 -25.44 -13.27
CA TRP A 400 -18.36 -25.63 -13.15
C TRP A 400 -19.08 -25.33 -14.47
N ARG A 401 -18.81 -24.17 -15.09
CA ARG A 401 -19.38 -23.78 -16.38
C ARG A 401 -18.96 -24.72 -17.53
N LYS A 402 -17.71 -25.18 -17.52
CA LYS A 402 -17.19 -26.17 -18.47
C LYS A 402 -17.80 -27.57 -18.26
N GLY A 403 -18.43 -27.82 -17.11
CA GLY A 403 -19.06 -29.09 -16.74
C GLY A 403 -18.12 -30.10 -16.05
N ASP A 404 -16.92 -29.66 -15.63
CA ASP A 404 -15.98 -30.44 -14.83
C ASP A 404 -16.26 -30.22 -13.34
N LEU A 405 -17.21 -30.99 -12.81
CA LEU A 405 -17.70 -30.83 -11.44
C LEU A 405 -16.68 -31.29 -10.39
N GLU A 406 -15.92 -32.36 -10.67
CA GLU A 406 -14.86 -32.82 -9.76
C GLU A 406 -13.70 -31.82 -9.70
N GLY A 407 -13.29 -31.27 -10.85
CA GLY A 407 -12.31 -30.19 -10.90
C GLY A 407 -12.78 -28.95 -10.13
N ALA A 408 -14.03 -28.52 -10.35
CA ALA A 408 -14.62 -27.38 -9.65
C ALA A 408 -14.63 -27.58 -8.12
N LYS A 409 -15.09 -28.74 -7.65
CA LYS A 409 -15.08 -29.12 -6.23
C LYS A 409 -13.67 -29.01 -5.64
N GLY A 410 -12.68 -29.59 -6.31
CA GLY A 410 -11.29 -29.58 -5.85
C GLY A 410 -10.73 -28.17 -5.72
N GLU A 411 -11.05 -27.25 -6.64
CA GLU A 411 -10.59 -25.86 -6.55
C GLU A 411 -11.31 -25.06 -5.47
N PHE A 412 -12.61 -25.27 -5.25
CA PHE A 412 -13.32 -24.64 -4.12
C PHE A 412 -12.79 -25.11 -2.77
N GLU A 413 -12.52 -26.41 -2.59
CA GLU A 413 -11.92 -26.94 -1.36
C GLU A 413 -10.53 -26.35 -1.12
N LYS A 414 -9.68 -26.28 -2.16
CA LYS A 414 -8.38 -25.60 -2.08
C LYS A 414 -8.50 -24.12 -1.73
N ALA A 415 -9.48 -23.42 -2.30
CA ALA A 415 -9.71 -22.02 -2.00
C ALA A 415 -10.06 -21.81 -0.53
N LEU A 416 -11.00 -22.60 0.00
CA LEU A 416 -11.47 -22.48 1.39
C LEU A 416 -10.41 -22.93 2.42
N ALA A 417 -9.43 -23.73 2.01
CA ALA A 417 -8.28 -24.09 2.85
C ALA A 417 -7.22 -22.97 2.97
N LEU A 418 -7.27 -21.94 2.12
CA LEU A 418 -6.31 -20.83 2.16
C LEU A 418 -6.71 -19.77 3.18
N PRO A 419 -5.75 -19.09 3.83
CA PRO A 419 -6.03 -17.93 4.68
C PRO A 419 -6.65 -16.82 3.80
N GLY A 420 -7.89 -16.42 4.14
CA GLY A 420 -8.74 -15.65 3.24
C GLY A 420 -8.14 -14.35 2.73
N LEU A 421 -8.10 -14.16 1.41
CA LEU A 421 -7.50 -12.98 0.78
C LEU A 421 -8.55 -12.00 0.28
N HIS A 422 -8.43 -10.74 0.72
CA HIS A 422 -9.15 -9.60 0.13
C HIS A 422 -8.20 -8.75 -0.71
N ARG A 423 -8.64 -8.37 -1.93
CA ARG A 423 -8.13 -7.17 -2.61
C ARG A 423 -8.85 -5.93 -2.01
N PRO A 424 -8.20 -4.77 -1.83
CA PRO A 424 -8.90 -3.54 -1.52
C PRO A 424 -9.72 -3.09 -2.72
N GLY A 425 -10.96 -2.71 -2.43
CA GLY A 425 -12.00 -2.43 -3.40
C GLY A 425 -13.15 -3.43 -3.32
N ASP A 426 -12.85 -4.70 -3.02
CA ASP A 426 -13.87 -5.74 -3.12
C ASP A 426 -14.68 -5.95 -1.84
N GLY A 427 -14.19 -5.58 -0.64
CA GLY A 427 -14.98 -5.50 0.62
C GLY A 427 -15.74 -6.77 1.07
N VAL A 428 -15.75 -7.81 0.24
CA VAL A 428 -16.55 -9.01 0.32
C VAL A 428 -15.57 -10.16 0.41
N ASP A 429 -15.71 -10.95 1.47
CA ASP A 429 -15.01 -12.21 1.64
C ASP A 429 -15.49 -13.21 0.58
N PRO A 430 -14.63 -13.60 -0.38
CA PRO A 430 -15.03 -14.52 -1.43
C PRO A 430 -15.30 -15.94 -0.87
N SER A 431 -14.90 -16.23 0.38
CA SER A 431 -15.17 -17.52 1.03
C SER A 431 -16.67 -17.81 1.16
N GLY A 432 -17.53 -16.79 1.16
CA GLY A 432 -18.98 -16.97 1.14
C GLY A 432 -19.44 -17.63 -0.18
N GLU A 433 -19.07 -17.03 -1.31
CA GLU A 433 -19.35 -17.57 -2.65
C GLU A 433 -18.72 -18.95 -2.82
N GLY A 434 -17.46 -19.13 -2.42
CA GLY A 434 -16.78 -20.42 -2.51
C GLY A 434 -17.47 -21.54 -1.72
N ARG A 435 -18.03 -21.24 -0.54
CA ARG A 435 -18.82 -22.18 0.26
C ARG A 435 -20.14 -22.53 -0.43
N GLU A 436 -20.85 -21.53 -0.92
CA GLU A 436 -22.12 -21.74 -1.62
C GLU A 436 -21.94 -22.62 -2.86
N MET A 437 -20.94 -22.30 -3.69
CA MET A 437 -20.66 -23.05 -4.91
C MET A 437 -20.16 -24.46 -4.61
N LEU A 438 -19.34 -24.66 -3.56
CA LEU A 438 -18.91 -25.99 -3.15
C LEU A 438 -20.10 -26.88 -2.77
N GLU A 439 -21.08 -26.36 -2.04
CA GLU A 439 -22.28 -27.12 -1.67
C GLU A 439 -23.12 -27.46 -2.90
N LYS A 440 -23.33 -26.52 -3.82
CA LYS A 440 -24.00 -26.76 -5.11
C LYS A 440 -23.31 -27.86 -5.92
N VAL A 441 -21.99 -27.85 -5.98
CA VAL A 441 -21.20 -28.85 -6.72
C VAL A 441 -21.34 -30.23 -6.11
N LYS A 442 -21.24 -30.35 -4.78
CA LYS A 442 -21.43 -31.62 -4.07
C LYS A 442 -22.83 -32.19 -4.29
N GLU A 443 -23.85 -31.34 -4.27
CA GLU A 443 -25.23 -31.76 -4.51
C GLU A 443 -25.41 -32.35 -5.93
N GLN A 444 -24.85 -31.70 -6.95
CA GLN A 444 -24.93 -32.19 -8.33
C GLN A 444 -24.14 -33.50 -8.54
N ILE A 445 -22.96 -33.62 -7.94
CA ILE A 445 -22.18 -34.87 -7.97
C ILE A 445 -22.98 -36.01 -7.32
N ALA A 446 -23.62 -35.75 -6.16
CA ALA A 446 -24.44 -36.74 -5.46
C ALA A 446 -25.67 -37.18 -6.27
N LYS A 447 -26.19 -36.32 -7.16
CA LYS A 447 -27.27 -36.63 -8.11
C LYS A 447 -26.82 -37.47 -9.32
N GLY A 448 -25.55 -37.88 -9.38
CA GLY A 448 -25.03 -38.83 -10.37
C GLY A 448 -24.34 -38.21 -11.60
N GLY A 449 -24.00 -36.92 -11.55
CA GLY A 449 -23.21 -36.25 -12.60
C GLY A 449 -21.76 -36.05 -12.18
N THR A 450 -20.83 -36.88 -12.63
CA THR A 450 -19.38 -36.55 -12.61
C THR A 450 -18.99 -35.68 -13.82
N LYS A 451 -19.83 -35.71 -14.86
CA LYS A 451 -19.88 -34.77 -15.99
C LYS A 451 -21.33 -34.40 -16.24
N ARG A 452 -21.56 -33.15 -16.61
CA ARG A 452 -22.92 -32.65 -16.86
C ARG A 452 -23.62 -33.47 -17.96
N GLN A 453 -24.88 -33.86 -17.74
CA GLN A 453 -25.68 -34.65 -18.70
C GLN A 453 -26.09 -33.85 -19.96
N SER A 454 -25.98 -32.53 -19.96
CA SER A 454 -26.27 -31.64 -21.09
C SER A 454 -24.98 -31.22 -21.81
N SER A 455 -24.95 -31.33 -23.14
CA SER A 455 -23.82 -30.91 -23.99
C SER A 455 -23.71 -29.39 -24.18
N LYS A 456 -24.66 -28.59 -23.66
CA LYS A 456 -24.62 -27.12 -23.75
C LYS A 456 -24.94 -26.53 -22.38
N LEU A 457 -23.98 -25.76 -21.86
CA LEU A 457 -24.16 -24.90 -20.69
C LEU A 457 -25.32 -23.93 -20.97
N ASN A 458 -26.23 -23.77 -20.00
CA ASN A 458 -27.20 -22.68 -19.99
C ASN A 458 -26.82 -21.73 -18.83
N PRO A 459 -25.93 -20.75 -19.07
CA PRO A 459 -25.38 -19.93 -17.99
C PRO A 459 -26.41 -18.99 -17.34
N ARG A 460 -27.70 -19.09 -17.71
CA ARG A 460 -28.81 -18.43 -17.01
C ARG A 460 -29.45 -19.31 -15.93
N GLU A 461 -29.43 -20.63 -16.12
CA GLU A 461 -30.01 -21.60 -15.20
C GLU A 461 -28.97 -22.12 -14.18
N ASP A 462 -27.69 -22.10 -14.56
CA ASP A 462 -26.54 -22.46 -13.73
C ASP A 462 -25.71 -21.26 -13.31
#